data_AF-W6JW86-F1
#
_entry.id   AF-W6JW86-F1
#
_cell.length_a   1.000
_cell.length_b   1.000
_cell.length_c   1.000
_cell.angle_alpha   90.00
_cell.angle_beta   90.00
_cell.angle_gamma   90.00
#
_symmetry.space_group_name_H-M   'P 1'
#
loop_
_entity.id
_entity.type
_entity.pdbx_description
1 polymer ?
#
loop_
_entity_poly.entity_id
_entity_poly.type
_entity_poly.pdbx_seq_one_letter_code
_entity_poly.pdbx_strand_id
1 'polypeptide(L)'
;MDSGAPVQLAPTGRLRAAINLGNPVMAQGTPDIPRGVTVYLARHIAAALGVPVAFECVRAAKDSFGLLVDGRVDIAFVAIEPARAEKVAFTVPYSWSAAPRASMSSSATAWRPGPGCASRRRSGSRAIPARG
;
A
#
# COMPACT_ATOMS: atom_id res chain seq x y z
N MET A 1 -21.93 11.17 9.65
CA MET A 1 -20.68 11.02 8.87
C MET A 1 -19.56 10.86 9.88
N ASP A 2 -19.32 9.63 10.32
CA ASP A 2 -18.26 9.33 11.28
C ASP A 2 -17.01 8.95 10.50
N SER A 3 -16.27 9.97 10.05
CA SER A 3 -15.01 9.84 9.31
C SER A 3 -13.88 9.52 10.30
N GLY A 4 -14.02 8.41 11.01
CA GLY A 4 -13.06 7.94 12.01
C GLY A 4 -11.77 7.41 11.37
N ALA A 5 -10.94 8.29 10.82
CA ALA A 5 -9.53 8.00 10.66
C ALA A 5 -8.64 9.21 11.03
N PRO A 6 -8.47 9.56 12.33
CA PRO A 6 -7.48 10.59 12.67
C PRO A 6 -6.40 10.21 13.71
N VAL A 7 -6.24 8.97 14.17
CA VAL A 7 -5.24 8.68 15.26
C VAL A 7 -4.24 7.53 14.99
N GLN A 8 -4.47 6.64 14.02
CA GLN A 8 -3.77 5.33 14.03
C GLN A 8 -2.63 5.13 13.02
N LEU A 9 -2.47 6.01 12.03
CA LEU A 9 -1.46 5.85 10.97
C LEU A 9 -0.07 6.42 11.32
N ALA A 10 0.05 7.12 12.44
CA ALA A 10 1.31 7.69 12.91
C ALA A 10 1.44 7.61 14.44
N PRO A 11 1.36 6.41 15.04
CA PRO A 11 1.37 6.24 16.50
C PRO A 11 2.67 6.74 17.17
N THR A 12 3.72 6.95 16.38
CA THR A 12 5.03 7.44 16.83
C THR A 12 5.23 8.93 16.55
N GLY A 13 4.18 9.65 16.14
CA GLY A 13 4.26 11.06 15.71
C GLY A 13 4.88 11.25 14.32
N ARG A 14 5.07 10.17 13.55
CA ARG A 14 5.48 10.19 12.15
C ARG A 14 4.82 9.05 11.38
N LEU A 15 4.55 9.26 10.09
CA LEU A 15 4.10 8.21 9.18
C LEU A 15 5.30 7.43 8.65
N ARG A 16 5.43 6.15 9.00
CA ARG A 16 6.48 5.27 8.45
C ARG A 16 5.93 4.53 7.24
N ALA A 17 6.53 4.70 6.08
CA ALA A 17 6.06 4.13 4.82
C ALA A 17 7.12 3.22 4.18
N ALA A 18 6.72 2.00 3.81
CA ALA A 18 7.57 1.13 3.01
C ALA A 18 7.57 1.54 1.54
N ILE A 19 8.75 1.76 0.96
CA ILE A 19 8.95 2.14 -0.45
C ILE A 19 9.68 1.01 -1.19
N ASN A 20 9.01 0.40 -2.17
CA ASN A 20 9.61 -0.67 -2.97
C ASN A 20 10.37 -0.10 -4.18
N LEU A 21 11.67 0.14 -4.03
CA LEU A 21 12.57 0.60 -5.10
C LEU A 21 12.86 -0.48 -6.15
N GLY A 22 12.42 -1.74 -5.94
CA GLY A 22 12.45 -2.78 -6.96
C GLY A 22 11.28 -2.72 -7.94
N ASN A 23 10.30 -1.83 -7.73
CA ASN A 23 9.24 -1.55 -8.68
C ASN A 23 9.46 -0.16 -9.33
N PRO A 24 10.23 -0.07 -10.44
CA PRO A 24 10.65 1.20 -11.05
C PRO A 24 9.49 2.03 -11.63
N VAL A 25 8.33 1.42 -11.86
CA VAL A 25 7.10 2.12 -12.25
C VAL A 25 6.55 2.95 -11.08
N MET A 26 6.71 2.45 -9.84
CA MET A 26 6.08 2.99 -8.65
C MET A 26 7.03 3.83 -7.78
N ALA A 27 8.32 3.50 -7.79
CA ALA A 27 9.36 4.20 -7.04
C ALA A 27 10.72 4.10 -7.74
N GLN A 28 11.51 5.15 -7.66
CA GLN A 28 12.84 5.26 -8.26
C GLN A 28 13.78 6.00 -7.30
N GLY A 29 15.08 6.04 -7.64
CA GLY A 29 16.10 6.73 -6.86
C GLY A 29 16.82 5.79 -5.89
N THR A 30 17.37 6.37 -4.83
CA THR A 30 18.11 5.67 -3.77
C THR A 30 17.33 5.71 -2.46
N PRO A 31 17.70 4.91 -1.45
CA PRO A 31 17.10 5.02 -0.12
C PRO A 31 17.17 6.42 0.50
N ASP A 32 18.23 7.18 0.19
CA ASP A 32 18.41 8.55 0.70
C ASP A 32 17.54 9.56 -0.05
N ILE A 33 17.31 9.34 -1.35
CA ILE A 33 16.56 10.25 -2.23
C ILE A 33 15.51 9.48 -3.04
N PRO A 34 14.52 8.85 -2.39
CA PRO A 34 13.48 8.11 -3.09
C PRO A 34 12.48 9.09 -3.72
N ARG A 35 11.97 8.71 -4.90
CA ARG A 35 10.97 9.47 -5.66
C ARG A 35 9.98 8.53 -6.34
N GLY A 36 8.90 9.10 -6.88
CA GLY A 36 7.87 8.36 -7.62
C GLY A 36 6.51 8.38 -6.95
N VAL A 37 5.56 7.63 -7.53
CA VAL A 37 4.14 7.66 -7.16
C VAL A 37 3.93 7.31 -5.69
N THR A 38 4.56 6.23 -5.21
CA THR A 38 4.37 5.76 -3.83
C THR A 38 4.97 6.72 -2.80
N VAL A 39 6.10 7.36 -3.12
CA VAL A 39 6.71 8.42 -2.29
C VAL A 39 5.82 9.65 -2.23
N TYR A 40 5.27 10.07 -3.39
CA TYR A 40 4.32 11.17 -3.47
C TYR A 40 3.09 10.92 -2.60
N LEU A 41 2.48 9.74 -2.72
CA LEU A 41 1.30 9.35 -1.95
C LEU A 41 1.59 9.33 -0.44
N ALA A 42 2.72 8.75 -0.02
CA ALA A 42 3.12 8.73 1.38
C ALA A 42 3.30 10.15 1.96
N ARG A 43 3.92 11.06 1.19
CA ARG A 43 4.02 12.48 1.59
C ARG A 43 2.65 13.15 1.71
N HIS A 44 1.76 12.90 0.77
CA HIS A 44 0.40 13.46 0.81
C HIS A 44 -0.39 12.97 2.02
N ILE A 45 -0.30 11.68 2.34
CA ILE A 45 -0.94 11.10 3.52
C ILE A 45 -0.35 11.72 4.79
N ALA A 46 0.97 11.83 4.89
CA ALA A 46 1.63 12.43 6.05
C ALA A 46 1.25 13.91 6.24
N ALA A 47 1.18 14.68 5.14
CA ALA A 47 0.73 16.07 5.15
C ALA A 47 -0.72 16.20 5.61
N ALA A 48 -1.63 15.34 5.13
CA ALA A 48 -3.02 15.31 5.57
C ALA A 48 -3.17 14.95 7.07
N LEU A 49 -2.22 14.15 7.60
CA LEU A 49 -2.14 13.80 9.02
C LEU A 49 -1.41 14.86 9.87
N GLY A 50 -0.78 15.87 9.26
CA GLY A 50 0.01 16.88 9.97
C GLY A 50 1.29 16.35 10.62
N VAL A 51 1.86 15.25 10.13
CA VAL A 51 3.06 14.60 10.70
C VAL A 51 4.18 14.46 9.67
N PRO A 52 5.46 14.36 10.10
CA PRO A 52 6.54 14.02 9.19
C PRO A 52 6.40 12.59 8.64
N VAL A 53 7.01 12.34 7.48
CA VAL A 53 7.11 11.01 6.86
C VAL A 53 8.52 10.46 6.99
N ALA A 54 8.63 9.16 7.27
CA ALA A 54 9.88 8.40 7.21
C ALA A 54 9.73 7.25 6.20
N PHE A 55 10.74 7.05 5.36
CA PHE A 55 10.73 6.01 4.34
C PHE A 55 11.60 4.83 4.75
N GLU A 56 11.05 3.63 4.66
CA GLU A 56 11.83 2.40 4.73
C GLU A 56 11.88 1.77 3.33
N CYS A 57 13.03 1.92 2.66
CA CYS A 57 13.21 1.48 1.29
C CYS A 57 13.61 0.00 1.22
N VAL A 58 12.90 -0.76 0.41
CA VAL A 58 13.14 -2.19 0.16
C VAL A 58 13.19 -2.48 -1.33
N ARG A 59 13.59 -3.69 -1.71
CA ARG A 59 13.71 -4.11 -3.11
C ARG A 59 12.62 -5.07 -3.58
N ALA A 60 11.82 -5.63 -2.67
CA ALA A 60 10.73 -6.53 -3.05
C ALA A 60 9.42 -6.21 -2.32
N ALA A 61 8.30 -6.49 -2.98
CA ALA A 61 6.97 -6.29 -2.42
C ALA A 61 6.72 -7.17 -1.17
N LYS A 62 7.30 -8.38 -1.14
CA LYS A 62 7.23 -9.27 0.03
C LYS A 62 7.84 -8.62 1.27
N ASP A 63 8.92 -7.85 1.10
CA ASP A 63 9.61 -7.20 2.21
C ASP A 63 8.79 -5.99 2.70
N SER A 64 8.19 -5.22 1.78
CA SER A 64 7.26 -4.13 2.14
C SER A 64 6.09 -4.66 2.97
N PHE A 65 5.54 -5.81 2.58
CA PHE A 65 4.48 -6.47 3.34
C PHE A 65 4.97 -6.99 4.69
N GLY A 66 6.16 -7.60 4.75
CA GLY A 66 6.78 -8.07 6.00
C GLY A 66 6.94 -6.93 7.02
N LEU A 67 7.54 -5.82 6.60
CA LEU A 67 7.67 -4.62 7.46
C LEU A 67 6.32 -4.12 8.00
N LEU A 68 5.27 -4.22 7.18
CA LEU A 68 3.91 -3.85 7.58
C LEU A 68 3.27 -4.90 8.49
N VAL A 69 3.58 -6.19 8.40
CA VAL A 69 3.08 -7.17 9.36
C VAL A 69 3.82 -7.02 10.71
N ASP A 70 5.12 -6.73 10.68
CA ASP A 70 6.02 -6.77 11.84
C ASP A 70 6.00 -5.53 12.74
N GLY A 71 5.16 -4.53 12.48
CA GLY A 71 5.16 -3.31 13.32
C GLY A 71 6.04 -2.17 12.81
N ARG A 72 6.92 -2.43 11.84
CA ARG A 72 8.06 -1.55 11.51
C ARG A 72 7.67 -0.32 10.70
N VAL A 73 6.72 -0.49 9.78
CA VAL A 73 6.05 0.62 9.08
C VAL A 73 4.57 0.68 9.41
N ASP A 74 3.95 1.82 9.10
CA ASP A 74 2.53 2.08 9.31
C ASP A 74 1.72 1.86 8.01
N ILE A 75 2.34 2.13 6.86
CA ILE A 75 1.75 1.87 5.53
C ILE A 75 2.72 1.17 4.57
N ALA A 76 2.17 0.39 3.63
CA ALA A 76 2.90 -0.17 2.50
C ALA A 76 2.04 -0.14 1.22
N PHE A 77 2.71 -0.07 0.06
CA PHE A 77 2.07 -0.03 -1.26
C PHE A 77 2.27 -1.38 -1.96
N VAL A 78 1.26 -2.25 -1.89
CA VAL A 78 1.36 -3.62 -2.40
C VAL A 78 0.12 -3.99 -3.22
N ALA A 79 0.27 -4.96 -4.13
CA ALA A 79 -0.86 -5.50 -4.87
C ALA A 79 -1.92 -6.06 -3.90
N ILE A 80 -3.18 -5.80 -4.23
CA ILE A 80 -4.32 -6.33 -3.49
C ILE A 80 -4.44 -7.81 -3.81
N GLU A 81 -4.03 -8.65 -2.86
CA GLU A 81 -4.08 -10.10 -2.96
C GLU A 81 -4.93 -10.65 -1.80
N PRO A 82 -5.86 -11.59 -2.05
CA PRO A 82 -6.71 -12.15 -1.00
C PRO A 82 -5.92 -12.68 0.21
N ALA A 83 -4.81 -13.38 -0.04
CA ALA A 83 -3.93 -13.91 1.01
C ALA A 83 -3.30 -12.82 1.91
N ARG A 84 -3.13 -11.59 1.40
CA ARG A 84 -2.64 -10.46 2.21
C ARG A 84 -3.77 -9.80 3.00
N ALA A 85 -4.99 -9.79 2.45
CA ALA A 85 -6.14 -9.09 3.03
C ALA A 85 -6.59 -9.64 4.40
N GLU A 86 -6.14 -10.84 4.75
CA GLU A 86 -6.32 -11.44 6.09
C GLU A 86 -5.57 -10.66 7.18
N LYS A 87 -4.39 -10.08 6.86
CA LYS A 87 -3.50 -9.43 7.83
C LYS A 87 -3.55 -7.90 7.79
N VAL A 88 -3.95 -7.33 6.66
CA VAL A 88 -3.93 -5.87 6.44
C VAL A 88 -5.26 -5.37 5.88
N ALA A 89 -5.59 -4.11 6.17
CA ALA A 89 -6.68 -3.39 5.55
C ALA A 89 -6.14 -2.67 4.31
N PHE A 90 -6.85 -2.76 3.20
CA PHE A 90 -6.51 -2.08 1.96
C PHE A 90 -7.44 -0.88 1.74
N THR A 91 -6.88 0.20 1.20
CA THR A 91 -7.68 1.24 0.54
C THR A 91 -8.28 0.70 -0.76
N VAL A 92 -9.18 1.47 -1.37
CA VAL A 92 -9.45 1.31 -2.80
C VAL A 92 -8.15 1.39 -3.60
N PRO A 93 -8.02 0.63 -4.70
CA PRO A 93 -6.83 0.67 -5.54
C PRO A 93 -6.66 2.09 -6.12
N TYR A 94 -5.43 2.59 -6.13
CA TYR A 94 -5.11 3.91 -6.69
C TYR A 94 -4.51 3.81 -8.10
N SER A 95 -4.40 2.60 -8.65
CA SER A 95 -3.98 2.32 -10.02
C SER A 95 -4.61 1.04 -10.53
N TRP A 96 -4.60 0.86 -11.85
CA TRP A 96 -5.12 -0.33 -12.51
C TRP A 96 -4.05 -0.92 -13.42
N SER A 97 -3.92 -2.25 -13.42
CA SER A 97 -2.91 -2.95 -14.23
C SER A 97 -3.56 -4.00 -15.11
N ALA A 98 -3.09 -4.11 -16.36
CA ALA A 98 -3.49 -5.20 -17.23
C ALA A 98 -2.98 -6.53 -16.67
N ALA A 99 -3.82 -7.55 -16.58
CA ALA A 99 -3.36 -8.90 -16.29
C ALA A 99 -2.42 -9.38 -17.42
N PRO A 100 -1.42 -10.23 -17.13
CA PRO A 100 -0.65 -10.87 -18.18
C PRO A 100 -1.61 -11.58 -19.14
N ARG A 101 -1.42 -11.36 -20.43
CA ARG A 101 -2.21 -11.98 -21.49
C ARG A 101 -1.95 -13.49 -21.46
N ALA A 102 -2.77 -14.23 -20.73
CA ALA A 102 -2.90 -15.66 -20.96
C ALA A 102 -3.36 -15.86 -22.42
N SER A 103 -2.92 -16.93 -23.08
CA SER A 103 -3.38 -17.29 -24.43
C SER A 103 -4.91 -17.41 -24.43
N MET A 104 -5.59 -16.35 -24.88
CA MET A 104 -7.05 -16.24 -24.85
C MET A 104 -7.66 -17.05 -26.00
N SER A 105 -8.57 -17.97 -25.66
CA SER A 105 -9.80 -18.06 -26.42
C SER A 105 -10.88 -17.29 -25.65
N SER A 106 -11.58 -16.44 -26.39
CA SER A 106 -12.72 -15.59 -25.99
C SER A 106 -12.45 -14.34 -25.15
N SER A 107 -13.15 -13.30 -25.57
CA SER A 107 -12.98 -11.88 -25.32
C SER A 107 -13.49 -11.43 -23.94
N ALA A 108 -12.57 -11.18 -23.03
CA ALA A 108 -12.67 -10.13 -22.02
C ALA A 108 -11.23 -9.80 -21.56
N THR A 109 -10.77 -8.58 -21.82
CA THR A 109 -9.53 -8.08 -21.18
C THR A 109 -9.75 -8.11 -19.66
N ALA A 110 -9.21 -9.13 -18.98
CA ALA A 110 -9.32 -9.30 -17.54
C ALA A 110 -8.44 -8.27 -16.82
N TRP A 111 -8.95 -7.06 -16.78
CA TRP A 111 -8.48 -5.94 -16.00
C TRP A 111 -8.42 -6.35 -14.50
N ARG A 112 -7.30 -6.10 -13.80
CA ARG A 112 -7.15 -6.38 -12.36
C ARG A 112 -6.82 -5.11 -11.57
N PRO A 113 -7.33 -4.97 -10.32
CA PRO A 113 -6.96 -3.87 -9.46
C PRO A 113 -5.45 -3.86 -9.24
N GLY A 114 -4.85 -2.69 -9.46
CA GLY A 114 -3.44 -2.46 -9.19
C GLY A 114 -3.16 -2.32 -7.69
N PRO A 115 -1.96 -1.90 -7.30
CA PRO A 115 -1.61 -1.71 -5.90
C PRO A 115 -2.58 -0.76 -5.18
N GLY A 116 -2.83 -1.11 -3.91
CA GLY A 116 -3.54 -0.30 -2.93
C GLY A 116 -2.62 0.09 -1.77
N CYS A 117 -3.00 1.10 -1.00
CA CYS A 117 -2.32 1.42 0.24
C CYS A 117 -2.82 0.45 1.33
N ALA A 118 -1.91 -0.21 2.01
CA ALA A 118 -2.21 -1.16 3.07
C ALA A 118 -1.80 -0.60 4.44
N SER A 119 -2.60 -0.88 5.47
CA SER A 119 -2.28 -0.64 6.88
C SER A 119 -2.62 -1.89 7.72
N ARG A 120 -2.01 -2.07 8.89
CA ARG A 120 -2.32 -3.22 9.76
C ARG A 120 -3.79 -3.20 10.18
N ARG A 121 -4.45 -4.38 10.15
CA ARG A 121 -5.76 -4.54 10.79
C ARG A 121 -5.59 -4.49 12.30
N ARG A 122 -6.57 -3.92 13.00
CA ARG A 122 -6.70 -4.06 14.46
C ARG A 122 -6.90 -5.54 14.80
N SER A 123 -6.39 -5.98 15.95
CA SER A 123 -6.93 -7.18 16.62
C SER A 123 -8.43 -6.97 16.88
N GLY A 124 -9.28 -7.62 16.07
CA GLY A 124 -10.74 -7.60 16.20
C GLY A 124 -11.52 -6.68 15.23
N SER A 125 -10.92 -6.20 14.12
CA SER A 125 -11.68 -5.48 13.08
C SER A 125 -12.08 -6.41 11.93
N ARG A 126 -13.40 -6.55 11.68
CA ARG A 126 -13.99 -7.39 10.63
C ARG A 126 -13.63 -6.86 9.23
N ALA A 127 -13.41 -7.76 8.28
CA ALA A 127 -13.15 -7.40 6.89
C ALA A 127 -14.34 -6.64 6.28
N ILE A 128 -14.07 -5.60 5.50
CA ILE A 128 -15.07 -4.98 4.62
C ILE A 128 -15.23 -5.95 3.45
N PRO A 129 -16.41 -6.55 3.23
CA PRO A 129 -16.61 -7.43 2.09
C PRO A 129 -16.42 -6.63 0.80
N ALA A 130 -15.66 -7.17 -0.15
CA ALA A 130 -15.64 -6.67 -1.52
C ALA A 130 -17.08 -6.77 -2.04
N ARG A 131 -17.70 -5.63 -2.37
CA ARG A 131 -19.00 -5.63 -3.05
C ARG A 131 -18.81 -6.32 -4.41
N GLY A 132 -19.61 -7.34 -4.66
CA GLY A 132 -19.72 -8.03 -5.95
C GLY A 132 -20.41 -7.18 -7.00
#